data_AF-A0A7R9WQC7-F1
#
_entry.id   AF-A0A7R9WQC7-F1
#
_cell.length_a   1.000
_cell.length_b   1.000
_cell.length_c   1.000
_cell.angle_alpha   90.00
_cell.angle_beta   90.00
_cell.angle_gamma   90.00
#
_symmetry.space_group_name_H-M   'P 1'
#
loop_
_entity.id
_entity.type
_entity.pdbx_description
1 polymer ?
#
loop_
_entity_poly.entity_id
_entity_poly.type
_entity_poly.pdbx_seq_one_letter_code
_entity_poly.pdbx_strand_id
1 'polypeptide(L)'
;GYTTQRVKNDMQYMCDNYFNRANYYRIDGRPIVVIALTRVLERHEALADVISIMRSIDGCDPYLIGDHAFQLAPDIGHQSVAFDSLDAITNHDVYGGMMTVDNYVGEDTIENYYLEQSNWKLHTVLSKIGFIPSVTPGFNNRAFDPQSSLTPMARKLTSLSDSGSTFRFALGEARRQVTQGTNNLLLVNSFNHWIDDTQIEPVTGAPLSGVESLTQGIDYEAYREQYLNILNERTEGQMR
;
A
#
# COMPACT_ATOMS: atom_id res chain seq x y z
N GLY A 1 -10.21 24.72 -3.93
CA GLY A 1 -8.78 24.72 -4.28
C GLY A 1 -8.03 23.97 -3.20
N TYR A 2 -6.99 23.22 -3.58
CA TYR A 2 -6.07 22.62 -2.61
C TYR A 2 -5.31 23.73 -1.89
N THR A 3 -5.09 23.58 -0.58
CA THR A 3 -4.36 24.56 0.23
C THR A 3 -3.31 23.85 1.06
N THR A 4 -2.13 24.45 1.18
CA THR A 4 -0.98 23.92 1.93
C THR A 4 -0.89 24.50 3.34
N GLN A 5 -1.84 25.35 3.74
CA GLN A 5 -1.79 26.14 4.98
C GLN A 5 -1.63 25.31 6.26
N ARG A 6 -2.11 24.06 6.28
CA ARG A 6 -2.02 23.18 7.46
C ARG A 6 -0.76 22.33 7.50
N VAL A 7 -0.12 22.09 6.35
CA VAL A 7 1.04 21.18 6.24
C VAL A 7 2.13 21.54 7.24
N LYS A 8 2.46 22.83 7.37
CA LYS A 8 3.47 23.30 8.31
C LYS A 8 3.10 22.96 9.76
N ASN A 9 1.88 23.27 10.16
CA ASN A 9 1.43 23.08 11.54
C ASN A 9 1.31 21.60 11.90
N ASP A 10 0.82 20.78 10.97
CA ASP A 10 0.71 19.34 11.17
C ASP A 10 2.10 18.70 11.32
N MET A 11 3.06 19.09 10.46
CA MET A 11 4.44 18.60 10.54
C MET A 11 5.18 19.08 11.79
N GLN A 12 5.02 20.35 12.18
CA GLN A 12 5.58 20.86 13.43
C GLN A 12 5.04 20.06 14.62
N TYR A 13 3.73 19.82 14.66
CA TYR A 13 3.10 19.04 15.72
C TYR A 13 3.65 17.61 15.76
N MET A 14 3.80 16.95 14.60
CA MET A 14 4.38 15.61 14.53
C MET A 14 5.82 15.57 15.06
N CYS A 15 6.61 16.58 14.70
CA CYS A 15 7.98 16.69 15.13
C CYS A 15 8.12 16.88 16.64
N ASP A 16 7.40 17.83 17.19
CA ASP A 16 7.46 18.18 18.61
C ASP A 16 6.98 17.03 19.51
N ASN A 17 6.00 16.25 19.04
CA ASN A 17 5.29 15.30 19.89
C ASN A 17 5.65 13.84 19.66
N TYR A 18 6.13 13.46 18.46
CA TYR A 18 6.27 12.05 18.08
C TYR A 18 7.63 11.67 17.50
N PHE A 19 8.25 12.53 16.68
CA PHE A 19 9.47 12.16 15.93
C PHE A 19 10.68 11.82 16.80
N ASN A 20 10.68 12.17 18.08
CA ASN A 20 11.74 11.81 19.04
C ASN A 20 11.40 10.60 19.93
N ARG A 21 10.23 9.98 19.78
CA ARG A 21 9.86 8.80 20.57
C ARG A 21 10.62 7.55 20.11
N ALA A 22 11.02 6.71 21.05
CA ALA A 22 11.79 5.49 20.75
C ALA A 22 11.03 4.51 19.85
N ASN A 23 9.69 4.48 19.92
CA ASN A 23 8.83 3.63 19.11
C ASN A 23 8.38 4.27 17.78
N TYR A 24 8.83 5.49 17.45
CA TYR A 24 8.60 6.06 16.12
C TYR A 24 9.54 5.40 15.10
N TYR A 25 8.99 4.85 14.03
CA TYR A 25 9.81 4.13 13.06
C TYR A 25 10.66 5.08 12.21
N ARG A 26 11.92 4.70 11.96
CA ARG A 26 12.93 5.54 11.28
C ARG A 26 13.73 4.71 10.29
N ILE A 27 14.17 5.35 9.21
CA ILE A 27 15.20 4.85 8.30
C ILE A 27 16.36 5.83 8.39
N ASP A 28 17.57 5.33 8.66
CA ASP A 28 18.78 6.14 8.82
C ASP A 28 18.64 7.31 9.80
N GLY A 29 17.89 7.10 10.88
CA GLY A 29 17.61 8.11 11.91
C GLY A 29 16.52 9.12 11.53
N ARG A 30 15.99 9.09 10.31
CA ARG A 30 14.95 10.01 9.82
C ARG A 30 13.54 9.45 10.10
N PRO A 31 12.63 10.19 10.75
CA PRO A 31 11.26 9.75 11.03
C PRO A 31 10.48 9.55 9.74
N ILE A 32 9.84 8.40 9.57
CA ILE A 32 9.04 8.12 8.37
C ILE A 32 7.70 8.86 8.41
N VAL A 33 7.35 9.50 7.30
CA VAL A 33 5.99 9.96 7.03
C VAL A 33 5.53 9.39 5.69
N VAL A 34 4.40 8.66 5.70
CA VAL A 34 3.73 8.20 4.49
C VAL A 34 2.67 9.21 4.08
N ILE A 35 2.75 9.73 2.87
CA ILE A 35 1.85 10.73 2.32
C ILE A 35 0.91 10.04 1.33
N ALA A 36 -0.36 9.95 1.70
CA ALA A 36 -1.39 9.42 0.81
C ALA A 36 -1.61 10.33 -0.40
N LEU A 37 -1.92 9.74 -1.56
CA LEU A 37 -2.33 10.46 -2.77
C LEU A 37 -1.32 11.50 -3.30
N THR A 38 0.00 11.28 -3.19
CA THR A 38 0.98 12.23 -3.76
C THR A 38 0.83 12.39 -5.28
N ARG A 39 0.38 11.34 -5.99
CA ARG A 39 0.00 11.43 -7.42
C ARG A 39 -1.11 12.45 -7.70
N VAL A 40 -2.05 12.64 -6.77
CA VAL A 40 -3.12 13.64 -6.89
C VAL A 40 -2.54 15.04 -6.65
N LEU A 41 -1.68 15.18 -5.65
CA LEU A 41 -0.98 16.43 -5.38
C LEU A 41 -0.13 16.88 -6.58
N GLU A 42 0.56 15.95 -7.24
CA GLU A 42 1.37 16.25 -8.43
C GLU A 42 0.51 16.68 -9.62
N ARG A 43 -0.61 15.98 -9.89
CA ARG A 43 -1.57 16.40 -10.94
C ARG A 43 -2.17 17.77 -10.70
N HIS A 44 -2.15 18.25 -9.46
CA HIS A 44 -2.62 19.58 -9.08
C HIS A 44 -1.47 20.55 -8.78
N GLU A 45 -0.25 20.23 -9.19
CA GLU A 45 0.95 21.06 -9.04
C GLU A 45 1.26 21.48 -7.59
N ALA A 46 0.71 20.76 -6.61
CA ALA A 46 0.84 21.05 -5.19
C ALA A 46 1.94 20.24 -4.50
N LEU A 47 2.43 19.16 -5.12
CA LEU A 47 3.37 18.23 -4.47
C LEU A 47 4.68 18.92 -4.06
N ALA A 48 5.28 19.72 -4.94
CA ALA A 48 6.55 20.41 -4.65
C ALA A 48 6.43 21.31 -3.42
N ASP A 49 5.36 22.12 -3.36
CA ASP A 49 5.10 23.01 -2.23
C ASP A 49 4.87 22.23 -0.93
N VAL A 50 4.08 21.15 -0.98
CA VAL A 50 3.83 20.30 0.18
C VAL A 50 5.15 19.73 0.71
N ILE A 51 5.97 19.12 -0.13
CA ILE A 51 7.25 18.52 0.29
C ILE A 51 8.22 19.58 0.80
N SER A 52 8.30 20.73 0.14
CA SER A 52 9.12 21.87 0.57
C SER A 52 8.72 22.34 1.98
N ILE A 53 7.42 22.50 2.24
CA ILE A 53 6.91 22.89 3.56
C ILE A 53 7.23 21.81 4.61
N MET A 54 7.03 20.53 4.31
CA MET A 54 7.31 19.42 5.24
C MET A 54 8.80 19.36 5.62
N ARG A 55 9.70 19.66 4.69
CA ARG A 55 11.16 19.68 4.92
C ARG A 55 11.66 20.98 5.56
N SER A 56 10.87 22.05 5.52
CA SER A 56 11.24 23.35 6.10
C SER A 56 11.19 23.41 7.64
N ILE A 57 10.74 22.34 8.30
CA ILE A 57 10.64 22.31 9.76
C ILE A 57 12.00 21.97 10.36
N ASP A 58 12.59 22.95 11.05
CA ASP A 58 13.91 22.83 11.66
C ASP A 58 13.96 21.65 12.65
N GLY A 59 14.98 20.80 12.49
CA GLY A 59 15.25 19.67 13.40
C GLY A 59 14.41 18.41 13.17
N CYS A 60 13.56 18.36 12.14
CA CYS A 60 12.60 17.26 11.95
C CYS A 60 12.97 16.25 10.84
N ASP A 61 13.83 16.64 9.88
CA ASP A 61 14.29 15.88 8.69
C ASP A 61 13.58 14.52 8.43
N PRO A 62 12.32 14.55 7.97
CA PRO A 62 11.54 13.33 7.79
C PRO A 62 11.95 12.57 6.52
N TYR A 63 11.84 11.24 6.56
CA TYR A 63 11.91 10.37 5.38
C TYR A 63 10.51 10.24 4.78
N LEU A 64 10.30 10.83 3.60
CA LEU A 64 8.98 10.98 2.99
C LEU A 64 8.72 9.87 1.97
N ILE A 65 7.70 9.04 2.24
CA ILE A 65 7.21 8.00 1.35
C ILE A 65 5.91 8.48 0.70
N GLY A 66 5.87 8.61 -0.62
CA GLY A 66 4.65 9.00 -1.33
C GLY A 66 3.87 7.82 -1.90
N ASP A 67 2.55 7.81 -1.71
CA ASP A 67 1.60 6.98 -2.46
C ASP A 67 1.46 7.52 -3.90
N HIS A 68 2.42 7.13 -4.74
CA HIS A 68 2.66 7.71 -6.05
C HIS A 68 2.56 6.68 -7.18
N ALA A 69 3.12 5.48 -6.98
CA ALA A 69 3.11 4.43 -8.00
C ALA A 69 1.66 3.95 -8.19
N PHE A 70 1.10 4.22 -9.36
CA PHE A 70 -0.30 3.94 -9.66
C PHE A 70 -0.46 3.63 -11.15
N GLN A 71 -1.16 2.54 -11.47
CA GLN A 71 -1.30 2.02 -12.83
C GLN A 71 0.08 1.78 -13.49
N LEU A 72 0.16 1.97 -14.81
CA LEU A 72 1.36 1.80 -15.59
C LEU A 72 2.40 2.86 -15.20
N ALA A 73 3.66 2.42 -15.10
CA ALA A 73 4.76 3.34 -14.95
C ALA A 73 4.87 4.26 -16.18
N PRO A 74 5.28 5.52 -16.02
CA PRO A 74 5.55 6.39 -17.15
C PRO A 74 6.76 5.87 -17.96
N ASP A 75 6.97 6.43 -19.15
CA ASP A 75 8.16 6.11 -19.97
C ASP A 75 9.45 6.52 -19.25
N ILE A 76 10.52 5.73 -19.42
CA ILE A 76 11.84 6.03 -18.86
C ILE A 76 12.30 7.42 -19.27
N GLY A 77 12.74 8.22 -18.29
CA GLY A 77 13.14 9.61 -18.48
C GLY A 77 12.02 10.64 -18.30
N HIS A 78 10.79 10.18 -17.99
CA HIS A 78 9.73 11.08 -17.54
C HIS A 78 10.15 11.86 -16.30
N GLN A 79 10.03 13.18 -16.36
CA GLN A 79 10.27 14.06 -15.22
C GLN A 79 9.07 14.05 -14.30
N SER A 80 9.29 13.82 -13.02
CA SER A 80 8.24 13.82 -12.00
C SER A 80 8.76 14.46 -10.73
N VAL A 81 7.94 15.34 -10.15
CA VAL A 81 8.24 16.01 -8.88
C VAL A 81 8.41 14.97 -7.77
N ALA A 82 7.64 13.89 -7.79
CA ALA A 82 7.80 12.80 -6.85
C ALA A 82 9.20 12.18 -6.90
N PHE A 83 9.75 11.95 -8.08
CA PHE A 83 11.10 11.39 -8.24
C PHE A 83 12.22 12.33 -7.80
N ASP A 84 11.98 13.64 -7.89
CA ASP A 84 12.97 14.66 -7.51
C ASP A 84 12.93 15.03 -6.02
N SER A 85 11.79 14.82 -5.35
CA SER A 85 11.53 15.40 -4.01
C SER A 85 11.22 14.40 -2.90
N LEU A 86 10.76 13.18 -3.22
CA LEU A 86 10.48 12.15 -2.22
C LEU A 86 11.72 11.31 -1.90
N ASP A 87 11.72 10.65 -0.75
CA ASP A 87 12.77 9.70 -0.38
C ASP A 87 12.47 8.29 -0.87
N ALA A 88 11.17 7.97 -0.97
CA ALA A 88 10.69 6.76 -1.62
C ALA A 88 9.27 6.94 -2.15
N ILE A 89 8.87 6.05 -3.05
CA ILE A 89 7.47 5.88 -3.43
C ILE A 89 6.99 4.49 -3.03
N THR A 90 5.68 4.42 -2.84
CA THR A 90 4.91 3.20 -2.70
C THR A 90 3.62 3.34 -3.51
N ASN A 91 2.82 2.30 -3.46
CA ASN A 91 1.50 2.21 -4.01
C ASN A 91 0.53 1.82 -2.89
N HIS A 92 -0.40 2.70 -2.51
CA HIS A 92 -1.54 2.27 -1.70
C HIS A 92 -2.60 1.76 -2.66
N ASP A 93 -2.44 0.53 -3.13
CA ASP A 93 -3.35 0.01 -4.14
C ASP A 93 -3.87 -1.39 -3.81
N VAL A 94 -5.19 -1.51 -3.91
CA VAL A 94 -5.99 -2.74 -3.77
C VAL A 94 -6.09 -3.48 -5.12
N TYR A 95 -5.11 -3.26 -6.01
CA TYR A 95 -5.10 -3.62 -7.43
C TYR A 95 -6.15 -2.86 -8.25
N GLY A 96 -6.08 -1.53 -8.20
CA GLY A 96 -7.00 -0.56 -8.78
C GLY A 96 -7.38 -0.85 -10.23
N GLY A 97 -8.53 -1.50 -10.40
CA GLY A 97 -9.24 -1.68 -11.68
C GLY A 97 -9.13 -3.05 -12.34
N MET A 98 -8.53 -4.06 -11.69
CA MET A 98 -8.34 -5.36 -12.35
C MET A 98 -9.68 -6.09 -12.56
N MET A 99 -9.95 -6.45 -13.81
CA MET A 99 -11.03 -7.36 -14.20
C MET A 99 -10.76 -8.73 -13.59
N THR A 100 -11.29 -8.99 -12.40
CA THR A 100 -11.34 -10.35 -11.87
C THR A 100 -12.38 -11.15 -12.66
N VAL A 101 -12.08 -12.40 -12.98
CA VAL A 101 -13.12 -13.35 -13.41
C VAL A 101 -13.76 -13.90 -12.15
N ASP A 102 -15.06 -13.69 -12.00
CA ASP A 102 -15.85 -14.18 -10.85
C ASP A 102 -15.28 -13.77 -9.47
N ASN A 103 -14.69 -12.57 -9.36
CA ASN A 103 -14.04 -12.00 -8.16
C ASN A 103 -12.71 -12.64 -7.73
N TYR A 104 -12.20 -13.62 -8.48
CA TYR A 104 -10.90 -14.23 -8.23
C TYR A 104 -9.84 -13.58 -9.10
N VAL A 105 -8.74 -13.14 -8.48
CA VAL A 105 -7.69 -12.41 -9.20
C VAL A 105 -6.80 -13.33 -10.05
N GLY A 106 -6.54 -14.55 -9.60
CA GLY A 106 -5.61 -15.48 -10.24
C GLY A 106 -4.13 -15.09 -10.11
N GLU A 107 -3.23 -16.05 -10.33
CA GLU A 107 -1.77 -15.85 -10.22
C GLU A 107 -1.26 -14.92 -11.32
N ASP A 108 -1.60 -15.18 -12.58
CA ASP A 108 -1.17 -14.39 -13.75
C ASP A 108 -1.43 -12.88 -13.58
N THR A 109 -2.61 -12.52 -13.04
CA THR A 109 -2.98 -11.12 -12.80
C THR A 109 -2.10 -10.49 -11.72
N ILE A 110 -1.81 -11.22 -10.64
CA ILE A 110 -0.91 -10.74 -9.58
C ILE A 110 0.52 -10.60 -10.13
N GLU A 111 1.01 -11.58 -10.88
CA GLU A 111 2.34 -11.53 -11.50
C GLU A 111 2.48 -10.32 -12.43
N ASN A 112 1.50 -10.11 -13.31
CA ASN A 112 1.46 -8.96 -14.21
C ASN A 112 1.44 -7.63 -13.45
N TYR A 113 0.67 -7.54 -12.36
CA TYR A 113 0.69 -6.36 -11.51
C TYR A 113 2.09 -6.07 -10.95
N TYR A 114 2.77 -7.06 -10.38
CA TYR A 114 4.09 -6.86 -9.81
C TYR A 114 5.16 -6.67 -10.90
N LEU A 115 4.96 -7.21 -12.11
CA LEU A 115 5.78 -6.85 -13.27
C LEU A 115 5.65 -5.34 -13.56
N GLU A 116 4.44 -4.78 -13.57
CA GLU A 116 4.25 -3.33 -13.72
C GLU A 116 4.83 -2.52 -12.55
N GLN A 117 4.76 -3.02 -11.31
CA GLN A 117 5.44 -2.40 -10.18
C GLN A 117 6.97 -2.43 -10.33
N SER A 118 7.52 -3.42 -11.03
CA SER A 118 8.96 -3.48 -11.33
C SER A 118 9.38 -2.37 -12.29
N ASN A 119 8.49 -1.92 -13.18
CA ASN A 119 8.73 -0.74 -14.03
C ASN A 119 8.80 0.54 -13.17
N TRP A 120 7.90 0.71 -12.20
CA TRP A 120 8.00 1.81 -11.23
C TRP A 120 9.30 1.76 -10.42
N LYS A 121 9.68 0.59 -9.92
CA LYS A 121 10.95 0.37 -9.21
C LYS A 121 12.17 0.74 -10.06
N LEU A 122 12.14 0.51 -11.38
CA LEU A 122 13.23 0.92 -12.26
C LEU A 122 13.41 2.45 -12.26
N HIS A 123 12.33 3.22 -12.28
CA HIS A 123 12.39 4.68 -12.17
C HIS A 123 13.01 5.13 -10.86
N THR A 124 12.64 4.51 -9.73
CA THR A 124 13.20 4.89 -8.44
C THR A 124 14.71 4.63 -8.37
N VAL A 125 15.20 3.56 -9.00
CA VAL A 125 16.64 3.28 -9.12
C VAL A 125 17.36 4.37 -9.91
N LEU A 126 16.79 4.80 -11.04
CA LEU A 126 17.37 5.86 -11.87
C LEU A 126 17.38 7.22 -11.14
N SER A 127 16.32 7.51 -10.40
CA SER A 127 16.18 8.74 -9.60
C SER A 127 16.83 8.67 -8.22
N LYS A 128 17.43 7.53 -7.86
CA LYS A 128 18.12 7.27 -6.58
C LYS A 128 17.21 7.47 -5.36
N ILE A 129 15.94 7.11 -5.48
CA ILE A 129 14.97 7.07 -4.38
C ILE A 129 14.54 5.63 -4.11
N GLY A 130 13.84 5.40 -3.00
CA GLY A 130 13.32 4.07 -2.64
C GLY A 130 12.06 3.66 -3.41
N PHE A 131 11.90 2.36 -3.60
CA PHE A 131 10.62 1.74 -3.92
C PHE A 131 10.22 0.81 -2.79
N ILE A 132 8.99 0.97 -2.29
CA ILE A 132 8.45 0.15 -1.19
C ILE A 132 7.20 -0.57 -1.73
N PRO A 133 7.28 -1.89 -1.97
CA PRO A 133 6.12 -2.64 -2.46
C PRO A 133 5.05 -2.71 -1.37
N SER A 134 3.79 -2.75 -1.81
CA SER A 134 2.66 -3.03 -0.93
C SER A 134 1.95 -4.32 -1.32
N VAL A 135 1.12 -4.82 -0.41
CA VAL A 135 0.29 -6.01 -0.61
C VAL A 135 -1.09 -5.82 0.03
N THR A 136 -2.11 -6.36 -0.61
CA THR A 136 -3.50 -6.36 -0.13
C THR A 136 -4.04 -7.79 -0.10
N PRO A 137 -4.69 -8.27 0.98
CA PRO A 137 -5.15 -9.66 1.08
C PRO A 137 -6.45 -9.96 0.32
N GLY A 138 -7.28 -8.93 0.12
CA GLY A 138 -8.64 -8.97 -0.44
C GLY A 138 -9.21 -7.55 -0.47
N PHE A 139 -10.35 -7.35 -1.14
CA PHE A 139 -11.01 -6.05 -1.18
C PHE A 139 -12.51 -6.20 -1.39
N ASN A 140 -13.31 -5.46 -0.61
CA ASN A 140 -14.73 -5.28 -0.84
C ASN A 140 -15.25 -4.11 0.00
N ASN A 141 -15.63 -3.01 -0.67
CA ASN A 141 -16.17 -1.84 0.00
C ASN A 141 -17.71 -1.78 0.08
N ARG A 142 -18.42 -2.83 -0.37
CA ARG A 142 -19.89 -2.80 -0.52
C ARG A 142 -20.67 -2.73 0.78
N ALA A 143 -20.08 -3.16 1.90
CA ALA A 143 -20.70 -2.97 3.21
C ALA A 143 -20.86 -1.48 3.55
N PHE A 144 -19.93 -0.63 3.07
CA PHE A 144 -19.96 0.82 3.26
C PHE A 144 -20.64 1.55 2.11
N ASP A 145 -20.33 1.17 0.86
CA ASP A 145 -20.96 1.68 -0.35
C ASP A 145 -21.62 0.54 -1.15
N PRO A 146 -22.89 0.19 -0.84
CA PRO A 146 -23.59 -0.89 -1.53
C PRO A 146 -23.74 -0.67 -3.04
N GLN A 147 -23.59 0.56 -3.54
CA GLN A 147 -23.70 0.91 -4.95
C GLN A 147 -22.34 1.00 -5.65
N SER A 148 -21.24 0.66 -4.95
CA SER A 148 -19.90 0.67 -5.50
C SER A 148 -19.84 -0.05 -6.84
N SER A 149 -19.18 0.55 -7.83
CA SER A 149 -18.90 -0.08 -9.13
C SER A 149 -17.59 -0.84 -9.12
N LEU A 150 -16.86 -0.85 -8.00
CA LEU A 150 -15.60 -1.56 -7.88
C LEU A 150 -15.86 -3.06 -7.75
N THR A 151 -15.07 -3.85 -8.48
CA THR A 151 -15.13 -5.31 -8.42
C THR A 151 -14.46 -5.79 -7.13
N PRO A 152 -15.15 -6.58 -6.29
CA PRO A 152 -14.55 -7.22 -5.14
C PRO A 152 -13.42 -8.17 -5.52
N MET A 153 -12.44 -8.32 -4.62
CA MET A 153 -11.32 -9.22 -4.76
C MET A 153 -11.35 -10.25 -3.65
N ALA A 154 -11.59 -11.51 -4.02
CA ALA A 154 -11.57 -12.63 -3.09
C ALA A 154 -10.18 -12.82 -2.48
N ARG A 155 -10.18 -13.27 -1.22
CA ARG A 155 -8.95 -13.65 -0.51
C ARG A 155 -8.40 -15.03 -0.94
N LYS A 156 -8.91 -15.56 -2.05
CA LYS A 156 -8.56 -16.83 -2.69
C LYS A 156 -8.18 -16.56 -4.15
N LEU A 157 -7.22 -17.32 -4.68
CA LEU A 157 -6.74 -17.16 -6.06
C LEU A 157 -7.75 -17.66 -7.09
N THR A 158 -8.50 -18.71 -6.72
CA THR A 158 -9.59 -19.34 -7.49
C THR A 158 -10.65 -19.84 -6.53
N SER A 159 -11.81 -20.26 -7.05
CA SER A 159 -12.87 -20.88 -6.24
C SER A 159 -12.41 -22.15 -5.51
N LEU A 160 -11.45 -22.89 -6.08
CA LEU A 160 -10.91 -24.13 -5.54
C LEU A 160 -9.68 -23.95 -4.65
N SER A 161 -9.09 -22.75 -4.62
CA SER A 161 -7.89 -22.48 -3.81
C SER A 161 -8.23 -22.47 -2.31
N ASP A 162 -7.22 -22.50 -1.46
CA ASP A 162 -7.40 -22.29 -0.02
C ASP A 162 -7.61 -20.81 0.30
N SER A 163 -8.24 -20.53 1.44
CA SER A 163 -8.31 -19.17 1.98
C SER A 163 -6.92 -18.59 2.24
N GLY A 164 -6.79 -17.29 1.98
CA GLY A 164 -5.53 -16.56 2.09
C GLY A 164 -4.52 -16.83 0.98
N SER A 165 -4.85 -17.65 -0.02
CA SER A 165 -3.92 -17.95 -1.12
C SER A 165 -3.55 -16.70 -1.92
N THR A 166 -4.48 -15.75 -2.11
CA THR A 166 -4.22 -14.45 -2.76
C THR A 166 -3.12 -13.70 -2.02
N PHE A 167 -3.30 -13.53 -0.70
CA PHE A 167 -2.35 -12.81 0.14
C PHE A 167 -0.98 -13.50 0.16
N ARG A 168 -0.97 -14.83 0.29
CA ARG A 168 0.25 -15.64 0.31
C ARG A 168 1.03 -15.51 -0.99
N PHE A 169 0.37 -15.53 -2.14
CA PHE A 169 1.01 -15.39 -3.45
C PHE A 169 1.52 -13.98 -3.66
N ALA A 170 0.68 -12.97 -3.41
CA ALA A 170 1.04 -11.55 -3.53
C ALA A 170 2.23 -11.16 -2.63
N LEU A 171 2.29 -11.67 -1.39
CA LEU A 171 3.46 -11.50 -0.51
C LEU A 171 4.74 -12.06 -1.13
N GLY A 172 4.64 -13.18 -1.85
CA GLY A 172 5.78 -13.78 -2.55
C GLY A 172 6.35 -12.85 -3.63
N GLU A 173 5.47 -12.25 -4.43
CA GLU A 173 5.85 -11.29 -5.48
C GLU A 173 6.36 -9.97 -4.89
N ALA A 174 5.65 -9.39 -3.92
CA ALA A 174 6.06 -8.15 -3.25
C ALA A 174 7.46 -8.30 -2.61
N ARG A 175 7.73 -9.44 -1.96
CA ARG A 175 9.02 -9.69 -1.29
C ARG A 175 10.19 -9.67 -2.26
N ARG A 176 10.01 -10.08 -3.52
CA ARG A 176 11.08 -10.00 -4.55
C ARG A 176 11.45 -8.56 -4.88
N GLN A 177 10.58 -7.60 -4.59
CA GLN A 177 10.81 -6.19 -4.87
C GLN A 177 11.37 -5.40 -3.69
N VAL A 178 11.31 -5.95 -2.48
CA VAL A 178 11.88 -5.36 -1.26
C VAL A 178 13.40 -5.15 -1.43
N THR A 179 13.91 -4.04 -0.89
CA THR A 179 15.34 -3.71 -0.99
C THR A 179 15.91 -3.25 0.35
N GLN A 180 17.22 -3.48 0.56
CA GLN A 180 17.92 -3.00 1.75
C GLN A 180 17.95 -1.46 1.82
N GLY A 181 17.94 -0.77 0.68
CA GLY A 181 17.94 0.70 0.62
C GLY A 181 16.70 1.35 1.24
N THR A 182 15.62 0.59 1.42
CA THR A 182 14.41 1.02 2.14
C THR A 182 14.25 0.30 3.48
N ASN A 183 15.36 -0.16 4.08
CA ASN A 183 15.40 -1.00 5.28
C ASN A 183 14.51 -2.25 5.19
N ASN A 184 14.49 -2.87 4.01
CA ASN A 184 13.67 -4.04 3.70
C ASN A 184 12.16 -3.83 3.98
N LEU A 185 11.67 -2.59 3.82
CA LEU A 185 10.28 -2.26 4.10
C LEU A 185 9.33 -2.82 3.03
N LEU A 186 8.19 -3.32 3.50
CA LEU A 186 7.02 -3.72 2.73
C LEU A 186 5.77 -3.21 3.47
N LEU A 187 4.79 -2.69 2.74
CA LEU A 187 3.54 -2.20 3.34
C LEU A 187 2.40 -3.20 3.18
N VAL A 188 1.66 -3.48 4.24
CA VAL A 188 0.43 -4.28 4.18
C VAL A 188 -0.76 -3.35 4.25
N ASN A 189 -1.58 -3.36 3.21
CA ASN A 189 -2.89 -2.73 3.20
C ASN A 189 -3.94 -3.82 3.49
N SER A 190 -4.40 -3.98 4.71
CA SER A 190 -4.18 -3.16 5.91
C SER A 190 -4.18 -4.02 7.17
N PHE A 191 -3.85 -3.45 8.33
CA PHE A 191 -4.13 -4.14 9.58
C PHE A 191 -5.65 -4.27 9.80
N ASN A 192 -6.40 -3.17 9.79
CA ASN A 192 -7.81 -3.14 10.21
C ASN A 192 -8.70 -2.18 9.40
N HIS A 193 -8.48 -2.01 8.10
CA HIS A 193 -9.38 -1.20 7.26
C HIS A 193 -10.61 -2.00 6.81
N TRP A 194 -11.53 -2.22 7.75
CA TRP A 194 -12.77 -2.99 7.57
C TRP A 194 -13.71 -2.42 6.50
N ILE A 195 -13.67 -1.11 6.27
CA ILE A 195 -14.52 -0.43 5.28
C ILE A 195 -14.22 -0.92 3.86
N ASP A 196 -12.96 -1.22 3.56
CA ASP A 196 -12.52 -1.74 2.26
C ASP A 196 -12.32 -3.25 2.27
N ASP A 197 -12.59 -3.91 3.39
CA ASP A 197 -12.34 -5.34 3.61
C ASP A 197 -10.88 -5.76 3.29
N THR A 198 -9.90 -4.92 3.61
CA THR A 198 -8.47 -5.20 3.39
C THR A 198 -7.73 -5.66 4.64
N GLN A 199 -8.42 -5.76 5.78
CA GLN A 199 -7.86 -6.08 7.08
C GLN A 199 -7.18 -7.47 7.12
N ILE A 200 -6.12 -7.58 7.90
CA ILE A 200 -5.52 -8.85 8.37
C ILE A 200 -5.75 -9.09 9.87
N GLU A 201 -6.38 -8.12 10.57
CA GLU A 201 -6.81 -8.22 11.96
C GLU A 201 -7.65 -9.49 12.17
N PRO A 202 -7.46 -10.24 13.28
CA PRO A 202 -8.18 -11.48 13.48
C PRO A 202 -9.70 -11.35 13.47
N VAL A 203 -10.36 -12.15 12.61
CA VAL A 203 -11.83 -12.22 12.54
C VAL A 203 -12.31 -13.47 13.28
N THR A 204 -13.31 -13.28 14.15
CA THR A 204 -14.09 -14.35 14.75
C THR A 204 -15.56 -14.19 14.39
N GLY A 205 -16.33 -15.28 14.37
CA GLY A 205 -17.76 -15.24 14.05
C GLY A 205 -18.19 -16.42 13.18
N ALA A 206 -19.48 -16.42 12.83
CA ALA A 206 -19.99 -17.33 11.82
C ALA A 206 -19.63 -16.81 10.41
N PRO A 207 -19.31 -17.71 9.46
CA PRO A 207 -19.18 -17.32 8.06
C PRO A 207 -20.47 -16.66 7.56
N LEU A 208 -20.33 -15.63 6.74
CA LEU A 208 -21.44 -14.92 6.10
C LEU A 208 -21.31 -15.07 4.59
N SER A 209 -21.85 -16.16 4.06
CA SER A 209 -22.08 -16.32 2.63
C SER A 209 -23.58 -16.13 2.34
N GLY A 210 -23.93 -15.38 1.31
CA GLY A 210 -25.30 -15.36 0.78
C GLY A 210 -26.05 -14.03 0.78
N VAL A 211 -25.43 -12.90 1.15
CA VAL A 211 -25.98 -11.57 0.81
C VAL A 211 -25.33 -11.10 -0.49
N GLU A 212 -25.83 -11.62 -1.60
CA GLU A 212 -25.25 -11.40 -2.95
C GLU A 212 -25.01 -9.93 -3.27
N SER A 213 -25.91 -9.04 -2.82
CA SER A 213 -25.79 -7.59 -3.01
C SER A 213 -24.56 -6.98 -2.33
N LEU A 214 -23.99 -7.64 -1.34
CA LEU A 214 -22.81 -7.19 -0.59
C LEU A 214 -21.56 -8.01 -0.95
N THR A 215 -21.70 -9.32 -1.15
CA THR A 215 -20.55 -10.21 -1.34
C THR A 215 -20.24 -10.50 -2.81
N GLN A 216 -21.21 -10.30 -3.71
CA GLN A 216 -21.13 -10.66 -5.14
C GLN A 216 -20.63 -12.08 -5.38
N GLY A 217 -21.04 -13.04 -4.54
CA GLY A 217 -20.62 -14.43 -4.63
C GLY A 217 -19.28 -14.77 -3.96
N ILE A 218 -18.60 -13.81 -3.31
CA ILE A 218 -17.45 -14.13 -2.44
C ILE A 218 -17.93 -14.78 -1.15
N ASP A 219 -17.27 -15.87 -0.76
CA ASP A 219 -17.44 -16.50 0.54
C ASP A 219 -16.60 -15.78 1.61
N TYR A 220 -17.27 -15.40 2.70
CA TYR A 220 -16.63 -14.80 3.87
C TYR A 220 -16.58 -15.78 5.02
N GLU A 221 -15.36 -16.02 5.51
CA GLU A 221 -15.10 -16.88 6.65
C GLU A 221 -14.41 -16.13 7.79
N ALA A 222 -14.68 -16.58 9.02
CA ALA A 222 -13.91 -16.15 10.16
C ALA A 222 -12.55 -16.85 10.15
N TYR A 223 -11.50 -16.09 9.88
CA TYR A 223 -10.15 -16.62 9.63
C TYR A 223 -9.22 -16.60 10.85
N ARG A 224 -9.68 -16.11 12.03
CA ARG A 224 -8.86 -16.00 13.25
C ARG A 224 -7.51 -15.34 12.94
N GLU A 225 -6.39 -15.97 13.29
CA GLU A 225 -5.05 -15.41 13.08
C GLU A 225 -4.43 -15.76 11.71
N GLN A 226 -5.18 -16.41 10.80
CA GLN A 226 -4.63 -16.95 9.55
C GLN A 226 -3.81 -15.93 8.74
N TYR A 227 -4.27 -14.70 8.58
CA TYR A 227 -3.56 -13.69 7.79
C TYR A 227 -2.32 -13.14 8.51
N LEU A 228 -2.34 -13.08 9.85
CA LEU A 228 -1.13 -12.78 10.63
C LEU A 228 -0.10 -13.92 10.49
N ASN A 229 -0.55 -15.18 10.52
CA ASN A 229 0.32 -16.34 10.32
C ASN A 229 0.91 -16.38 8.90
N ILE A 230 0.11 -16.09 7.88
CA ILE A 230 0.60 -15.97 6.49
C ILE A 230 1.67 -14.86 6.39
N LEU A 231 1.41 -13.69 6.97
CA LEU A 231 2.38 -12.59 6.97
C LEU A 231 3.67 -13.02 7.65
N ASN A 232 3.57 -13.64 8.82
CA ASN A 232 4.70 -14.15 9.58
C ASN A 232 5.50 -15.18 8.76
N GLU A 233 4.86 -16.23 8.26
CA GLU A 233 5.49 -17.29 7.43
C GLU A 233 6.22 -16.74 6.18
N ARG A 234 5.69 -15.67 5.57
CA ARG A 234 6.26 -15.10 4.34
C ARG A 234 7.35 -14.07 4.60
N THR A 235 7.44 -13.54 5.82
CA THR A 235 8.41 -12.51 6.21
C THR A 235 9.47 -13.02 7.19
N GLU A 236 9.22 -14.13 7.89
CA GLU A 236 10.20 -14.86 8.68
C GLU A 236 11.08 -15.72 7.75
N GLY A 237 12.17 -15.14 7.29
CA GLY A 237 13.16 -15.85 6.47
C GLY A 237 14.26 -14.93 5.98
N GLN A 238 15.39 -14.95 6.70
CA GLN A 238 16.67 -14.24 6.46
C GLN A 238 16.77 -12.76 6.87
N MET A 239 16.50 -12.48 8.14
CA MET A 239 17.34 -11.51 8.90
C MET A 239 18.38 -12.28 9.74
N ARG A 240 19.26 -13.04 9.05
CA ARG A 240 20.51 -13.56 9.60
C ARG A 240 21.60 -13.37 8.56
#